data_AF-A0A7Y8NZH9-F1
#
_entry.id   AF-A0A7Y8NZH9-F1
#
_cell.length_a   1.000
_cell.length_b   1.000
_cell.length_c   1.000
_cell.angle_alpha   90.00
_cell.angle_beta   90.00
_cell.angle_gamma   90.00
#
_symmetry.space_group_name_H-M   'P 1'
#
loop_
_entity.id
_entity.type
_entity.pdbx_description
1 polymer ?
#
loop_
_entity_poly.entity_id
_entity_poly.type
_entity_poly.pdbx_seq_one_letter_code
_entity_poly.pdbx_strand_id
1 'polypeptide(L)'
;NTNFALLALLIEKVTQTPFPQAMKEMVFTPLKMTQSYIFQEKDIPTASQSFYYGGNKLYPLDRLDLIYGDKNVYTTPRDLLNFSKAMYSKDFLKPELMQMVFAPYSNEKAGMNNYGLGFRMKIFDNGEKLTYHNGWWHGTNSVFAHLLKSKVTIVAIGNKYSGKVYTALALSGLFEDFPLQKDKLHSVMNDNKDTLNNGHEVFGE
;
A
#
# COMPACT_ATOMS: atom_id res chain seq x y z
N ASN A 1 3.20 6.37 -11.33
CA ASN A 1 4.53 5.74 -11.29
C ASN A 1 5.65 6.71 -11.61
N THR A 2 5.83 7.20 -12.84
CA THR A 2 6.96 8.10 -13.19
C THR A 2 7.13 9.29 -12.24
N ASN A 3 6.04 9.93 -11.81
CA ASN A 3 6.09 11.04 -10.84
C ASN A 3 6.75 10.65 -9.51
N PHE A 4 6.54 9.42 -9.02
CA PHE A 4 7.15 8.94 -7.78
C PHE A 4 8.62 8.54 -7.96
N ALA A 5 8.99 8.02 -9.13
CA ALA A 5 10.41 7.82 -9.46
C ALA A 5 11.16 9.16 -9.51
N LEU A 6 10.54 10.21 -10.07
CA LEU A 6 11.10 11.57 -10.03
C LEU A 6 11.19 12.13 -8.60
N LEU A 7 10.21 11.85 -7.74
CA LEU A 7 10.27 12.25 -6.33
C LEU A 7 11.42 11.59 -5.58
N ALA A 8 11.75 10.33 -5.89
CA ALA A 8 12.93 9.68 -5.33
C ALA A 8 14.22 10.41 -5.74
N LEU A 9 14.36 10.76 -7.03
CA LEU A 9 15.49 11.56 -7.51
C LEU A 9 15.56 12.95 -6.86
N LEU A 10 14.41 13.57 -6.59
CA LEU A 10 14.35 14.84 -5.88
C LEU A 10 14.86 14.70 -4.44
N ILE A 11 14.48 13.61 -3.75
CA ILE A 11 15.01 13.31 -2.41
C ILE A 11 16.52 13.18 -2.47
N GLU A 12 17.07 12.39 -3.40
CA GLU A 12 18.52 12.24 -3.56
C GLU A 12 19.21 13.58 -3.83
N LYS A 13 18.61 14.41 -4.69
CA LYS A 13 19.14 15.73 -5.03
C LYS A 13 19.16 16.68 -3.82
N VAL A 14 18.15 16.63 -2.97
CA VAL A 14 18.05 17.53 -1.81
C VAL A 14 18.91 17.03 -0.64
N THR A 15 18.91 15.72 -0.38
CA THR A 15 19.64 15.11 0.74
C THR A 15 21.10 14.80 0.42
N GLN A 16 21.49 14.83 -0.86
CA GLN A 16 22.79 14.35 -1.36
C GLN A 16 23.08 12.89 -0.95
N THR A 17 22.03 12.10 -0.75
CA THR A 17 22.10 10.72 -0.23
C THR A 17 21.28 9.81 -1.14
N PRO A 18 21.80 8.64 -1.57
CA PRO A 18 21.05 7.69 -2.39
C PRO A 18 19.71 7.30 -1.73
N PHE A 19 18.65 7.15 -2.52
CA PHE A 19 17.29 6.94 -2.04
C PHE A 19 17.14 5.74 -1.09
N PRO A 20 17.77 4.57 -1.34
CA PRO A 20 17.77 3.45 -0.38
C PRO A 20 18.33 3.82 1.00
N GLN A 21 19.39 4.63 1.02
CA GLN A 21 20.02 5.07 2.27
C GLN A 21 19.17 6.14 2.96
N ALA A 22 18.64 7.10 2.21
CA ALA A 22 17.75 8.14 2.74
C ALA A 22 16.50 7.51 3.38
N MET A 23 15.86 6.52 2.74
CA MET A 23 14.71 5.79 3.29
C MET A 23 15.08 5.02 4.58
N LYS A 24 16.25 4.39 4.61
CA LYS A 24 16.74 3.71 5.81
C LYS A 24 16.93 4.67 6.98
N GLU A 25 17.52 5.84 6.74
CA GLU A 25 17.84 6.81 7.79
C GLU A 25 16.63 7.63 8.25
N MET A 26 15.79 8.06 7.30
CA MET A 26 14.69 8.98 7.57
C MET A 26 13.39 8.27 7.97
N VAL A 27 13.18 7.03 7.53
CA VAL A 27 11.92 6.30 7.73
C VAL A 27 12.15 5.00 8.47
N PHE A 28 12.89 4.04 7.91
CA PHE A 28 12.88 2.68 8.45
C PHE A 28 13.54 2.58 9.82
N THR A 29 14.72 3.21 10.02
CA THR A 29 15.42 3.17 11.30
C THR A 29 14.64 3.89 12.42
N PRO A 30 14.18 5.14 12.26
CA PRO A 30 13.42 5.85 13.30
C PRO A 30 12.12 5.13 13.68
N LEU A 31 11.48 4.46 12.71
CA LEU A 31 10.21 3.78 12.92
C LEU A 31 10.37 2.31 13.33
N LYS A 32 11.61 1.84 13.56
CA LYS A 32 11.91 0.45 13.95
C LYS A 32 11.36 -0.57 12.94
N MET A 33 11.43 -0.24 11.66
CA MET A 33 11.06 -1.12 10.54
C MET A 33 12.29 -1.91 10.09
N THR A 34 12.77 -2.83 10.93
CA THR A 34 14.07 -3.51 10.75
C THR A 34 14.08 -4.57 9.66
N GLN A 35 12.91 -4.91 9.10
CA GLN A 35 12.73 -5.85 7.99
C GLN A 35 12.25 -5.12 6.72
N SER A 36 12.49 -3.81 6.65
CA SER A 36 12.11 -2.97 5.52
C SER A 36 13.31 -2.36 4.82
N TYR A 37 13.33 -2.40 3.50
CA TYR A 37 14.40 -1.87 2.67
C TYR A 37 13.91 -1.52 1.26
N ILE A 38 14.67 -0.69 0.56
CA ILE A 38 14.52 -0.50 -0.88
C ILE A 38 15.31 -1.59 -1.60
N PHE A 39 14.61 -2.39 -2.40
CA PHE A 39 15.17 -3.51 -3.14
C PHE A 39 16.28 -3.07 -4.10
N GLN A 40 17.40 -3.78 -4.05
CA GLN A 40 18.59 -3.57 -4.85
C GLN A 40 19.11 -4.91 -5.40
N GLU A 41 20.04 -4.87 -6.34
CA GLU A 41 20.63 -6.06 -6.96
C GLU A 41 21.17 -7.08 -5.94
N LYS A 42 21.78 -6.59 -4.85
CA LYS A 42 22.31 -7.43 -3.76
C LYS A 42 21.23 -8.25 -3.03
N ASP A 43 19.97 -7.82 -3.10
CA ASP A 43 18.86 -8.44 -2.38
C ASP A 43 18.21 -9.57 -3.20
N ILE A 44 18.45 -9.62 -4.52
CA ILE A 44 17.91 -10.64 -5.45
C ILE A 44 17.99 -12.08 -4.91
N PRO A 45 19.10 -12.54 -4.29
CA PRO A 45 19.21 -13.93 -3.84
C PRO A 45 18.37 -14.26 -2.59
N THR A 46 17.90 -13.26 -1.85
CA THR A 46 17.30 -13.45 -0.50
C THR A 46 15.92 -12.83 -0.36
N ALA A 47 15.55 -11.91 -1.25
CA ALA A 47 14.24 -11.28 -1.26
C ALA A 47 13.13 -12.30 -1.52
N SER A 48 11.93 -11.98 -1.03
CA SER A 48 10.75 -12.83 -1.27
C SER A 48 10.50 -12.97 -2.78
N GLN A 49 10.39 -14.21 -3.22
CA GLN A 49 10.07 -14.54 -4.60
C GLN A 49 8.60 -14.28 -4.90
N SER A 50 8.33 -13.89 -6.14
CA SER A 50 6.99 -13.72 -6.66
C SER A 50 6.65 -14.71 -7.77
N PHE A 51 5.37 -15.06 -7.86
CA PHE A 51 4.91 -16.17 -8.70
C PHE A 51 3.76 -15.76 -9.63
N TYR A 52 3.73 -16.38 -10.82
CA TYR A 52 2.61 -16.28 -11.74
C TYR A 52 1.32 -16.82 -11.10
N TYR A 53 0.19 -16.27 -11.54
CA TYR A 53 -1.11 -16.80 -11.20
C TYR A 53 -1.26 -18.26 -11.70
N GLY A 54 -1.90 -19.13 -10.93
CA GLY A 54 -2.19 -20.50 -11.35
C GLY A 54 -1.06 -21.54 -11.21
N GLY A 55 0.11 -21.21 -10.64
CA GLY A 55 1.18 -22.20 -10.45
C GLY A 55 2.38 -21.72 -9.64
N ASN A 56 3.44 -22.52 -9.55
CA ASN A 56 4.66 -22.18 -8.80
C ASN A 56 5.77 -21.64 -9.71
N LYS A 57 5.41 -21.11 -10.88
CA LYS A 57 6.35 -20.48 -11.80
C LYS A 57 6.75 -19.10 -11.27
N LEU A 58 8.04 -18.87 -11.13
CA LEU A 58 8.58 -17.58 -10.72
C LEU A 58 8.35 -16.50 -11.78
N TYR A 59 8.02 -15.29 -11.34
CA TYR A 59 8.13 -14.09 -12.17
C TYR A 59 9.62 -13.74 -12.32
N PRO A 60 10.16 -13.64 -13.55
CA PRO A 60 11.54 -13.22 -13.75
C PRO A 60 11.69 -11.72 -13.46
N LEU A 61 12.90 -11.32 -13.10
CA LEU A 61 13.28 -9.91 -13.04
C LEU A 61 13.41 -9.34 -14.46
N ASP A 62 13.04 -8.08 -14.62
CA ASP A 62 13.25 -7.27 -15.81
C ASP A 62 13.84 -5.89 -15.46
N ARG A 63 14.06 -5.07 -16.50
CA ARG A 63 14.70 -3.74 -16.39
C ARG A 63 13.94 -2.73 -15.51
N LEU A 64 12.69 -2.99 -15.15
CA LEU A 64 11.84 -2.12 -14.33
C LEU A 64 11.86 -2.52 -12.85
N ASP A 65 12.40 -3.69 -12.50
CA ASP A 65 12.41 -4.23 -11.12
C ASP A 65 13.38 -3.52 -10.18
N LEU A 66 14.28 -2.66 -10.66
CA LEU A 66 15.20 -1.89 -9.81
C LEU A 66 14.81 -0.41 -9.70
N ILE A 67 13.71 0.00 -10.34
CA ILE A 67 13.19 1.37 -10.24
C ILE A 67 12.47 1.54 -8.90
N TYR A 68 12.92 2.51 -8.10
CA TYR A 68 12.34 2.85 -6.80
C TYR A 68 11.61 4.20 -6.81
N GLY A 69 10.92 4.49 -5.71
CA GLY A 69 10.05 5.65 -5.54
C GLY A 69 8.61 5.29 -5.84
N ASP A 70 8.34 4.70 -7.00
CA ASP A 70 7.00 4.23 -7.40
C ASP A 70 6.63 2.85 -6.83
N LYS A 71 7.61 2.06 -6.40
CA LYS A 71 7.48 0.71 -5.82
C LYS A 71 8.74 0.33 -5.02
N ASN A 72 9.11 -0.96 -4.98
CA ASN A 72 10.37 -1.51 -4.47
C ASN A 72 10.68 -1.36 -2.98
N VAL A 73 9.71 -0.95 -2.16
CA VAL A 73 9.78 -1.18 -0.72
C VAL A 73 9.45 -2.64 -0.45
N TYR A 74 10.44 -3.41 0.01
CA TYR A 74 10.23 -4.73 0.58
C TYR A 74 10.05 -4.56 2.09
N THR A 75 9.04 -5.22 2.66
CA THR A 75 8.61 -4.97 4.04
C THR A 75 7.82 -6.15 4.59
N THR A 76 7.37 -6.04 5.85
CA THR A 76 6.50 -7.00 6.53
C THR A 76 5.25 -6.30 7.07
N PRO A 77 4.15 -7.03 7.32
CA PRO A 77 2.98 -6.46 7.99
C PRO A 77 3.29 -5.82 9.35
N ARG A 78 4.28 -6.35 10.08
CA ARG A 78 4.70 -5.83 11.38
C ARG A 78 5.40 -4.48 11.25
N ASP A 79 6.23 -4.31 10.23
CA ASP A 79 6.89 -3.03 9.96
C ASP A 79 5.89 -1.98 9.44
N LEU A 80 4.96 -2.37 8.57
CA LEU A 80 3.88 -1.48 8.14
C LEU A 80 2.98 -1.04 9.29
N LEU A 81 2.78 -1.88 10.30
CA LEU A 81 2.09 -1.48 11.53
C LEU A 81 2.88 -0.40 12.28
N ASN A 82 4.22 -0.47 12.34
CA ASN A 82 5.02 0.58 12.95
C ASN A 82 4.92 1.90 12.17
N PHE A 83 4.96 1.84 10.83
CA PHE A 83 4.70 3.00 9.97
C PHE A 83 3.33 3.62 10.25
N SER A 84 2.29 2.80 10.35
CA SER A 84 0.94 3.26 10.67
C SER A 84 0.84 3.92 12.06
N LYS A 85 1.46 3.32 13.08
CA LYS A 85 1.53 3.91 14.43
C LYS A 85 2.22 5.27 14.41
N ALA A 86 3.28 5.41 13.62
CA ALA A 86 3.98 6.68 13.47
C ALA A 86 3.07 7.76 12.88
N MET A 87 2.24 7.43 11.88
CA MET A 87 1.30 8.37 11.28
C MET A 87 0.22 8.89 12.25
N TYR A 88 -0.08 8.17 13.35
CA TYR A 88 -0.94 8.69 14.42
C TYR A 88 -0.20 9.54 15.46
N SER A 89 1.14 9.58 15.41
CA SER A 89 1.97 10.35 16.32
C SER A 89 2.19 11.78 15.81
N LYS A 90 2.08 12.75 16.72
CA LYS A 90 2.45 14.16 16.46
C LYS A 90 3.96 14.35 16.21
N ASP A 91 4.77 13.38 16.62
CA ASP A 91 6.23 13.44 16.54
C ASP A 91 6.78 12.88 15.21
N PHE A 92 5.92 12.33 14.34
CA PHE A 92 6.34 11.78 13.05
C PHE A 92 6.41 12.84 11.96
N LEU A 93 5.32 13.58 11.73
CA LEU A 93 5.26 14.72 10.82
C LEU A 93 4.60 15.90 11.54
N LYS A 94 4.98 17.12 11.13
CA LYS A 94 4.26 18.32 11.57
C LYS A 94 2.76 18.17 11.26
N PRO A 95 1.85 18.61 12.15
CA PRO A 95 0.42 18.46 11.95
C PRO A 95 -0.07 19.00 10.60
N GLU A 96 0.47 20.12 10.11
CA GLU A 96 0.08 20.66 8.80
C GLU A 96 0.45 19.73 7.65
N LEU A 97 1.64 19.11 7.71
CA LEU A 97 2.08 18.15 6.69
C LEU A 97 1.24 16.88 6.72
N MET A 98 0.91 16.37 7.92
CA MET A 98 0.06 15.19 8.04
C MET A 98 -1.36 15.43 7.49
N GLN A 99 -1.91 16.64 7.69
CA GLN A 99 -3.19 17.02 7.08
C GLN A 99 -3.11 17.00 5.54
N MET A 100 -2.00 17.48 4.97
CA MET A 100 -1.78 17.44 3.53
C MET A 100 -1.74 16.02 2.97
N VAL A 101 -1.20 15.03 3.70
CA VAL A 101 -1.13 13.63 3.24
C VAL A 101 -2.51 13.08 2.88
N PHE A 102 -3.52 13.40 3.70
CA PHE A 102 -4.88 12.89 3.55
C PHE A 102 -5.87 13.93 3.00
N ALA A 103 -5.38 14.99 2.38
CA ALA A 103 -6.22 15.96 1.67
C ALA A 103 -6.56 15.46 0.24
N PRO A 104 -7.78 15.71 -0.25
CA PRO A 104 -8.19 15.29 -1.60
C PRO A 104 -7.71 16.26 -2.68
N TYR A 105 -6.78 15.81 -3.54
CA TYR A 105 -6.25 16.63 -4.63
C TYR A 105 -6.74 16.25 -6.03
N SER A 106 -7.30 15.05 -6.21
CA SER A 106 -7.74 14.57 -7.53
C SER A 106 -9.22 14.86 -7.77
N ASN A 107 -9.56 16.13 -8.02
CA ASN A 107 -10.94 16.61 -8.15
C ASN A 107 -11.38 16.79 -9.62
N GLU A 108 -10.68 16.18 -10.56
CA GLU A 108 -10.93 16.30 -12.00
C GLU A 108 -12.17 15.50 -12.45
N LYS A 109 -12.60 14.53 -11.64
CA LYS A 109 -13.80 13.71 -11.87
C LYS A 109 -14.64 13.66 -10.61
N ALA A 110 -15.95 13.85 -10.77
CA ALA A 110 -16.90 13.64 -9.69
C ALA A 110 -16.92 12.16 -9.28
N GLY A 111 -17.05 11.90 -7.98
CA GLY A 111 -17.16 10.57 -7.41
C GLY A 111 -16.48 10.46 -6.05
N MET A 112 -16.60 9.28 -5.44
CA MET A 112 -15.99 9.03 -4.12
C MET A 112 -14.48 8.87 -4.16
N ASN A 113 -13.90 8.43 -5.28
CA ASN A 113 -12.48 8.12 -5.35
C ASN A 113 -11.67 9.42 -5.43
N ASN A 114 -10.65 9.53 -4.59
CA ASN A 114 -9.73 10.66 -4.61
C ASN A 114 -8.30 10.19 -4.26
N TYR A 115 -7.33 11.09 -4.34
CA TYR A 115 -5.92 10.79 -4.12
C TYR A 115 -5.24 11.94 -3.35
N GLY A 116 -4.50 11.57 -2.31
CA GLY A 116 -3.71 12.45 -1.46
C GLY A 116 -2.22 12.33 -1.79
N LEU A 117 -1.35 12.68 -0.84
CA LEU A 117 0.09 12.51 -1.04
C LEU A 117 0.48 11.06 -0.75
N GLY A 118 0.42 10.22 -1.79
CA GLY A 118 0.80 8.80 -1.70
C GLY A 118 -0.28 7.88 -1.11
N PHE A 119 -1.50 8.37 -0.94
CA PHE A 119 -2.64 7.58 -0.46
C PHE A 119 -3.84 7.73 -1.39
N ARG A 120 -4.47 6.59 -1.71
CA ARG A 120 -5.83 6.58 -2.24
C ARG A 120 -6.81 6.92 -1.13
N MET A 121 -7.93 7.52 -1.50
CA MET A 121 -9.04 7.70 -0.58
C MET A 121 -10.40 7.49 -1.24
N LYS A 122 -11.37 7.10 -0.42
CA LYS A 122 -12.80 7.16 -0.74
C LYS A 122 -13.46 8.16 0.19
N ILE A 123 -14.09 9.18 -0.38
CA ILE A 123 -14.90 10.18 0.33
C ILE A 123 -16.36 9.78 0.12
N PHE A 124 -17.05 9.50 1.22
CA PHE A 124 -18.43 9.03 1.21
C PHE A 124 -19.41 10.17 1.47
N ASP A 125 -20.66 10.00 1.03
CA ASP A 125 -21.72 11.02 1.18
C ASP A 125 -22.08 11.31 2.64
N ASN A 126 -21.81 10.37 3.55
CA ASN A 126 -21.94 10.57 5.01
C ASN A 126 -20.77 11.37 5.62
N GLY A 127 -19.85 11.89 4.81
CA GLY A 127 -18.68 12.66 5.24
C GLY A 127 -17.51 11.80 5.75
N GLU A 128 -17.63 10.47 5.71
CA GLU A 128 -16.57 9.56 6.09
C GLU A 128 -15.47 9.48 5.00
N LYS A 129 -14.24 9.20 5.44
CA LYS A 129 -13.07 9.15 4.56
C LYS A 129 -12.24 7.89 4.84
N LEU A 130 -12.25 6.96 3.88
CA LEU A 130 -11.38 5.78 3.91
C LEU A 130 -10.05 6.10 3.24
N THR A 131 -8.93 5.94 3.95
CA THR A 131 -7.57 6.12 3.41
C THR A 131 -6.82 4.80 3.32
N TYR A 132 -6.23 4.54 2.15
CA TYR A 132 -5.58 3.27 1.85
C TYR A 132 -4.57 3.40 0.70
N HIS A 133 -3.77 2.38 0.47
CA HIS A 133 -3.01 2.22 -0.77
C HIS A 133 -2.92 0.74 -1.12
N ASN A 134 -3.01 0.44 -2.41
CA ASN A 134 -2.83 -0.91 -2.94
C ASN A 134 -1.53 -0.98 -3.73
N GLY A 135 -0.93 -2.16 -3.76
CA GLY A 135 0.24 -2.45 -4.60
C GLY A 135 -0.05 -3.61 -5.54
N TRP A 136 0.53 -3.55 -6.74
CA TRP A 136 0.59 -4.67 -7.66
C TRP A 136 1.86 -4.59 -8.48
N TRP A 137 2.68 -5.63 -8.41
CA TRP A 137 3.88 -5.77 -9.24
C TRP A 137 4.27 -7.24 -9.35
N HIS A 138 4.47 -7.72 -10.58
CA HIS A 138 5.00 -9.06 -10.88
C HIS A 138 4.42 -10.16 -10.01
N GLY A 139 3.09 -10.35 -10.00
CA GLY A 139 2.44 -11.38 -9.18
C GLY A 139 2.30 -11.04 -7.69
N THR A 140 3.00 -10.05 -7.15
CA THR A 140 2.73 -9.56 -5.79
C THR A 140 1.57 -8.59 -5.80
N ASN A 141 0.68 -8.64 -4.81
CA ASN A 141 -0.26 -7.57 -4.55
C ASN A 141 -0.45 -7.32 -3.06
N SER A 142 -0.88 -6.10 -2.71
CA SER A 142 -0.99 -5.67 -1.32
C SER A 142 -2.13 -4.69 -1.08
N VAL A 143 -2.57 -4.64 0.18
CA VAL A 143 -3.46 -3.63 0.76
C VAL A 143 -2.81 -3.10 2.02
N PHE A 144 -2.79 -1.78 2.14
CA PHE A 144 -2.53 -1.08 3.38
C PHE A 144 -3.65 -0.07 3.61
N ALA A 145 -4.51 -0.29 4.60
CA ALA A 145 -5.53 0.68 5.03
C ALA A 145 -5.11 1.31 6.35
N HIS A 146 -5.29 2.62 6.47
CA HIS A 146 -4.98 3.41 7.65
C HIS A 146 -6.21 4.23 8.00
N LEU A 147 -6.96 3.83 9.04
CA LEU A 147 -8.27 4.40 9.34
C LEU A 147 -8.17 5.49 10.40
N LEU A 148 -8.48 6.72 10.00
CA LEU A 148 -8.11 7.92 10.76
C LEU A 148 -8.85 8.07 12.10
N LYS A 149 -10.12 7.66 12.18
CA LYS A 149 -10.95 7.86 13.38
C LYS A 149 -10.74 6.74 14.40
N SER A 150 -10.83 5.50 13.93
CA SER A 150 -10.71 4.28 14.73
C SER A 150 -9.27 3.92 15.10
N LYS A 151 -8.28 4.55 14.43
CA LYS A 151 -6.85 4.24 14.55
C LYS A 151 -6.50 2.79 14.20
N VAL A 152 -7.25 2.22 13.26
CA VAL A 152 -7.08 0.83 12.81
C VAL A 152 -6.16 0.78 11.59
N THR A 153 -5.39 -0.29 11.49
CA THR A 153 -4.55 -0.59 10.32
C THR A 153 -4.90 -1.97 9.80
N ILE A 154 -5.14 -2.08 8.50
CA ILE A 154 -5.37 -3.36 7.83
C ILE A 154 -4.24 -3.57 6.83
N VAL A 155 -3.55 -4.71 6.93
CA VAL A 155 -2.45 -5.06 6.03
C VAL A 155 -2.69 -6.45 5.47
N ALA A 156 -2.62 -6.57 4.15
CA ALA A 156 -2.60 -7.86 3.46
C ALA A 156 -1.55 -7.80 2.35
N ILE A 157 -0.71 -8.82 2.24
CA ILE A 157 0.35 -8.91 1.23
C ILE A 157 0.36 -10.33 0.69
N GLY A 158 0.39 -10.48 -0.63
CA GLY A 158 0.54 -11.75 -1.31
C GLY A 158 1.73 -11.70 -2.27
N ASN A 159 2.44 -12.83 -2.38
CA ASN A 159 3.53 -13.04 -3.36
C ASN A 159 3.08 -13.84 -4.60
N LYS A 160 1.77 -13.99 -4.75
CA LYS A 160 1.08 -14.50 -5.93
C LYS A 160 -0.23 -13.73 -6.04
N TYR A 161 -0.59 -13.34 -7.26
CA TYR A 161 -1.71 -12.45 -7.46
C TYR A 161 -2.97 -13.13 -6.93
N SER A 162 -3.70 -12.44 -6.07
CA SER A 162 -4.99 -12.93 -5.59
C SER A 162 -5.93 -11.76 -5.32
N GLY A 163 -7.12 -11.80 -5.92
CA GLY A 163 -8.19 -10.85 -5.60
C GLY A 163 -8.55 -10.86 -4.10
N LYS A 164 -8.29 -11.96 -3.38
CA LYS A 164 -8.49 -12.08 -1.93
C LYS A 164 -7.65 -11.11 -1.11
N VAL A 165 -6.50 -10.69 -1.61
CA VAL A 165 -5.69 -9.69 -0.91
C VAL A 165 -6.44 -8.34 -0.90
N TYR A 166 -7.06 -7.97 -2.02
CA TYR A 166 -7.83 -6.72 -2.11
C TYR A 166 -9.14 -6.76 -1.31
N THR A 167 -9.74 -7.92 -1.10
CA THR A 167 -10.94 -8.02 -0.25
C THR A 167 -10.67 -7.70 1.21
N ALA A 168 -9.40 -7.73 1.66
CA ALA A 168 -9.04 -7.31 3.02
C ALA A 168 -9.46 -5.86 3.31
N LEU A 169 -9.53 -4.98 2.29
CA LEU A 169 -10.00 -3.60 2.48
C LEU A 169 -11.45 -3.53 2.99
N ALA A 170 -12.28 -4.53 2.69
CA ALA A 170 -13.67 -4.60 3.16
C ALA A 170 -13.77 -4.70 4.70
N LEU A 171 -12.74 -5.23 5.37
CA LEU A 171 -12.67 -5.26 6.85
C LEU A 171 -12.76 -3.85 7.46
N SER A 172 -12.45 -2.79 6.70
CA SER A 172 -12.59 -1.41 7.18
C SER A 172 -14.03 -1.05 7.57
N GLY A 173 -15.04 -1.68 6.94
CA GLY A 173 -16.44 -1.47 7.27
C GLY A 173 -16.85 -1.97 8.67
N LEU A 174 -16.01 -2.75 9.34
CA LEU A 174 -16.21 -3.16 10.74
C LEU A 174 -15.90 -2.04 11.74
N PHE A 175 -15.09 -1.06 11.35
CA PHE A 175 -14.50 -0.09 12.27
C PHE A 175 -15.02 1.33 12.07
N GLU A 176 -15.40 1.69 10.85
CA GLU A 176 -15.92 3.01 10.49
C GLU A 176 -17.09 2.88 9.52
N ASP A 177 -17.92 3.92 9.42
CA ASP A 177 -19.14 3.89 8.61
C ASP A 177 -18.84 4.08 7.11
N PHE A 178 -18.34 3.03 6.47
CA PHE A 178 -18.11 2.98 5.03
C PHE A 178 -19.14 2.05 4.37
N PRO A 179 -20.29 2.58 3.87
CA PRO A 179 -21.40 1.76 3.36
C PRO A 179 -20.95 0.71 2.33
N LEU A 180 -20.18 1.13 1.32
CA LEU A 180 -19.69 0.21 0.28
C LEU A 180 -18.76 -0.88 0.82
N GLN A 181 -18.01 -0.62 1.89
CA GLN A 181 -17.13 -1.64 2.49
C GLN A 181 -17.88 -2.59 3.40
N LYS A 182 -18.94 -2.13 4.07
CA LYS A 182 -19.88 -3.00 4.77
C LYS A 182 -20.58 -3.95 3.80
N ASP A 183 -21.12 -3.43 2.72
CA ASP A 183 -21.77 -4.23 1.67
C ASP A 183 -20.79 -5.24 1.06
N LYS A 184 -19.57 -4.79 0.75
CA LYS A 184 -18.53 -5.68 0.23
C LYS A 184 -18.14 -6.77 1.21
N LEU A 185 -18.04 -6.45 2.50
CA LEU A 185 -17.71 -7.42 3.53
C LEU A 185 -18.81 -8.47 3.67
N HIS A 186 -20.07 -8.05 3.71
CA HIS A 186 -21.21 -8.98 3.73
C HIS A 186 -21.20 -9.91 2.50
N SER A 187 -20.96 -9.37 1.31
CA SER A 187 -20.86 -10.17 0.08
C SER A 187 -19.70 -11.19 0.17
N VAL A 188 -18.52 -10.78 0.62
CA VAL A 188 -17.34 -11.66 0.72
C VAL A 188 -17.54 -12.76 1.76
N MET A 189 -18.19 -12.46 2.89
CA MET A 189 -18.43 -13.43 3.97
C MET A 189 -19.56 -14.41 3.65
N ASN A 190 -20.54 -14.00 2.83
CA ASN A 190 -21.67 -14.85 2.43
C ASN A 190 -21.37 -15.69 1.18
N ASP A 191 -20.34 -15.35 0.40
CA ASP A 191 -19.86 -16.19 -0.69
C ASP A 191 -19.17 -17.44 -0.13
N ASN A 192 -19.95 -18.51 0.09
CA ASN A 192 -19.50 -19.86 0.47
C ASN A 192 -18.63 -20.56 -0.61
N LYS A 193 -18.08 -19.81 -1.58
CA LYS A 193 -17.27 -20.36 -2.66
C LYS A 193 -15.80 -20.33 -2.26
N ASP A 194 -15.19 -21.51 -2.20
CA ASP A 194 -13.74 -21.61 -2.17
C ASP A 194 -13.16 -21.08 -3.49
N THR A 195 -12.76 -19.82 -3.44
CA THR A 195 -12.25 -19.05 -4.59
C THR A 195 -10.80 -19.39 -4.95
N LEU A 196 -10.17 -20.38 -4.30
CA LEU A 196 -8.92 -20.95 -4.82
C LEU A 196 -9.12 -21.64 -6.18
N ASN A 197 -10.35 -22.00 -6.54
CA ASN A 197 -10.68 -22.71 -7.78
C ASN A 197 -11.12 -21.81 -8.95
N ASN A 198 -11.33 -20.50 -8.75
CA ASN A 198 -11.86 -19.63 -9.81
C ASN A 198 -10.79 -18.69 -10.38
N GLY A 199 -10.25 -19.16 -11.51
CA GLY A 199 -9.17 -18.66 -12.35
C GLY A 199 -9.32 -17.29 -13.02
N HIS A 200 -10.06 -16.31 -12.47
CA HIS A 200 -10.35 -15.08 -13.22
C HIS A 200 -9.56 -13.86 -12.73
N GLU A 201 -8.88 -13.22 -13.69
CA GLU A 201 -8.24 -11.91 -13.54
C GLU A 201 -9.30 -10.86 -13.17
N VAL A 202 -9.29 -10.43 -11.91
CA VAL A 202 -9.98 -9.20 -11.51
C VAL A 202 -8.96 -8.09 -11.65
N PHE A 203 -9.04 -7.25 -12.69
CA PHE A 203 -8.25 -6.03 -12.75
C PHE A 203 -8.72 -5.10 -11.63
N GLY A 204 -7.78 -4.67 -10.78
CA GLY A 204 -8.09 -3.77 -9.67
C GLY A 204 -8.34 -2.34 -10.18
N GLU A 205 -9.58 -1.87 -10.04
CA GLU A 205 -9.91 -0.44 -10.06
C GLU A 205 -9.59 0.21 -8.69
#